data_AF-A0A0S8GDG5-F1
#
_entry.id   AF-A0A0S8GDG5-F1
#
_cell.length_a   1.000
_cell.length_b   1.000
_cell.length_c   1.000
_cell.angle_alpha   90.00
_cell.angle_beta   90.00
_cell.angle_gamma   90.00
#
_symmetry.space_group_name_H-M   'P 1'
#
loop_
_entity.id
_entity.type
_entity.pdbx_description
1 polymer ?
#
loop_
_entity_poly.entity_id
_entity_poly.type
_entity_poly.pdbx_seq_one_letter_code
_entity_poly.pdbx_strand_id
1 'polypeptide(L)'
;MISQCPVCVECKLVETMTFATHEIFVGEIVSAYTEHEYLTNDVLDITRVNPIIYSMYDNNYWRLGENIGQAFHIGKTLDRKTE
;
A
#
# COMPACT_ATOMS: atom_id res chain seq x y z
N MET A 1 7.12 -16.98 -2.10
CA MET A 1 5.99 -16.06 -1.85
C MET A 1 4.98 -16.77 -0.96
N ILE A 2 4.26 -16.06 -0.10
CA ILE A 2 3.32 -16.67 0.85
C ILE A 2 1.99 -16.85 0.12
N SER A 3 1.58 -18.09 -0.11
CA SER A 3 0.39 -18.40 -0.91
C SER A 3 -0.91 -17.90 -0.27
N GLN A 4 -0.94 -17.70 1.05
CA GLN A 4 -2.13 -17.16 1.73
C GLN A 4 -2.16 -15.63 1.80
N CYS A 5 -1.13 -14.93 1.32
CA CYS A 5 -1.13 -13.47 1.31
C CYS A 5 -1.91 -12.94 0.09
N PRO A 6 -2.83 -11.98 0.26
CA PRO A 6 -3.61 -11.42 -0.85
C PRO A 6 -2.76 -10.83 -1.98
N VAL A 7 -1.59 -10.29 -1.63
CA VAL A 7 -0.66 -9.68 -2.57
C VAL A 7 0.77 -10.07 -2.20
N CYS A 8 1.56 -10.41 -3.20
CA CYS A 8 3.01 -10.59 -3.08
C CYS A 8 3.71 -9.72 -4.13
N VAL A 9 4.78 -9.03 -3.73
CA VAL A 9 5.60 -8.22 -4.63
C VAL A 9 6.98 -8.84 -4.70
N GLU A 10 7.40 -9.23 -5.90
CA GLU A 10 8.75 -9.74 -6.16
C GLU A 10 9.67 -8.58 -6.49
N CYS A 11 10.78 -8.50 -5.76
CA CYS A 11 11.75 -7.42 -5.88
C CYS A 11 13.14 -7.95 -6.18
N LYS A 12 13.86 -7.28 -7.10
CA LYS A 12 15.29 -7.46 -7.30
C LYS A 12 16.05 -6.39 -6.50
N LEU A 13 17.03 -6.79 -5.69
CA LEU A 13 17.84 -5.84 -4.92
C LEU A 13 18.65 -4.92 -5.85
N VAL A 14 18.53 -3.61 -5.63
CA VAL A 14 19.24 -2.56 -6.37
C VAL A 14 20.27 -1.87 -5.50
N GLU A 15 19.93 -1.58 -4.24
CA GLU A 15 20.81 -0.85 -3.32
C GLU A 15 20.60 -1.32 -1.88
N THR A 16 21.66 -1.26 -1.08
CA THR A 16 21.62 -1.46 0.38
C THR A 16 22.20 -0.23 1.06
N MET A 17 21.43 0.38 1.96
CA MET A 17 21.82 1.56 2.71
C MET A 17 21.93 1.18 4.19
N THR A 18 23.13 1.31 4.78
CA THR A 18 23.36 1.01 6.20
C THR A 18 23.15 2.25 7.06
N PHE A 19 22.27 2.13 8.06
CA PHE A 19 22.05 3.13 9.11
C PHE A 19 22.55 2.60 10.47
N ALA A 20 22.54 3.46 11.48
CA ALA A 20 23.06 3.11 12.81
C ALA A 20 22.34 1.92 13.47
N THR A 21 21.05 1.71 13.17
CA THR A 21 20.21 0.71 13.86
C THR A 21 19.62 -0.36 12.94
N HIS A 22 19.68 -0.17 11.63
CA HIS A 22 19.05 -1.04 10.63
C HIS A 22 19.64 -0.79 9.24
N GLU A 23 19.25 -1.62 8.29
CA GLU A 23 19.54 -1.43 6.88
C GLU A 23 18.24 -1.19 6.11
N ILE A 24 18.32 -0.37 5.06
CA ILE A 24 17.24 -0.19 4.09
C ILE A 24 17.68 -0.86 2.80
N PHE A 25 16.87 -1.79 2.30
CA PHE A 25 17.07 -2.45 1.02
C PHE A 25 16.14 -1.84 -0.02
N VAL A 26 16.71 -1.26 -1.07
CA VAL A 26 15.93 -0.73 -2.21
C VAL A 26 15.77 -1.85 -3.23
N GLY A 27 14.53 -2.26 -3.47
CA GLY A 27 14.19 -3.30 -4.43
C GLY A 27 13.43 -2.75 -5.63
N GLU A 28 13.86 -3.10 -6.85
CA GLU A 28 13.10 -2.89 -8.08
C GLU A 28 11.97 -3.94 -8.16
N ILE A 29 10.73 -3.48 -8.35
CA ILE A 29 9.58 -4.38 -8.53
C ILE A 29 9.71 -5.06 -9.91
N VAL A 30 9.97 -6.37 -9.91
CA VAL A 30 10.02 -7.17 -11.15
C VAL A 30 8.68 -7.78 -11.49
N SER A 31 7.86 -8.08 -10.49
CA SER A 31 6.52 -8.63 -10.66
C SER A 31 5.65 -8.42 -9.42
N ALA A 32 4.34 -8.42 -9.61
CA ALA A 32 3.35 -8.39 -8.54
C ALA A 32 2.30 -9.48 -8.78
N TYR A 33 1.95 -10.19 -7.73
CA TYR A 33 1.08 -11.36 -7.77
C TYR A 33 -0.11 -11.13 -6.86
N THR A 34 -1.29 -11.45 -7.37
CA THR A 34 -2.57 -11.40 -6.65
C THR A 34 -3.55 -12.36 -7.31
N GLU A 35 -4.61 -12.71 -6.59
CA GLU A 35 -5.71 -13.52 -7.10
C GLU A 35 -6.87 -12.65 -7.58
N HIS A 36 -7.68 -13.16 -8.51
CA HIS A 36 -8.82 -12.43 -9.07
C HIS A 36 -9.83 -11.97 -8.00
N GLU A 37 -9.93 -12.67 -6.87
CA GLU A 37 -10.82 -12.28 -5.78
C GLU A 37 -10.47 -10.91 -5.17
N TYR A 38 -9.19 -10.50 -5.21
CA TYR A 38 -8.71 -9.22 -4.69
C TYR A 38 -8.75 -8.09 -5.72
N LEU A 39 -9.29 -8.34 -6.91
CA LEU A 39 -9.39 -7.36 -7.99
C LEU A 39 -10.82 -6.87 -8.19
N THR A 40 -10.95 -5.59 -8.53
CA THR A 40 -12.16 -4.94 -9.04
C THR A 40 -11.78 -4.16 -10.29
N ASN A 41 -12.31 -4.55 -11.46
CA ASN A 41 -11.95 -3.99 -12.78
C ASN A 41 -10.44 -4.04 -13.07
N ASP A 42 -9.81 -5.20 -12.83
CA ASP A 42 -8.35 -5.43 -12.99
C ASP A 42 -7.45 -4.53 -12.13
N VAL A 43 -8.03 -3.80 -11.17
CA VAL A 43 -7.30 -2.99 -10.19
C VAL A 43 -7.45 -3.61 -8.82
N LEU A 44 -6.38 -3.56 -8.02
CA LEU A 44 -6.38 -4.08 -6.66
C LEU A 44 -7.43 -3.37 -5.80
N ASP A 45 -8.33 -4.15 -5.23
CA ASP A 45 -9.36 -3.67 -4.31
C ASP A 45 -8.85 -3.76 -2.87
N ILE A 46 -8.43 -2.61 -2.33
CA ILE A 46 -7.83 -2.53 -0.99
C ILE A 46 -8.79 -3.02 0.12
N THR A 47 -10.10 -2.94 -0.10
CA THR A 47 -11.11 -3.40 0.88
C THR A 47 -11.17 -4.92 0.95
N ARG A 48 -10.91 -5.61 -0.17
CA ARG A 48 -10.83 -7.08 -0.23
C ARG A 48 -9.48 -7.59 0.25
N VAL A 49 -8.40 -6.87 -0.06
CA VAL A 49 -7.07 -7.16 0.49
C VAL A 49 -7.07 -7.08 2.01
N ASN A 50 -7.83 -6.12 2.59
CA ASN A 50 -7.99 -5.91 4.03
C ASN A 50 -6.65 -6.05 4.80
N PRO A 51 -5.67 -5.17 4.49
CA PRO A 51 -4.32 -5.30 5.04
C PRO A 51 -4.32 -5.05 6.56
N ILE A 52 -3.32 -5.64 7.21
CA ILE A 52 -3.02 -5.37 8.63
C ILE A 52 -2.22 -4.07 8.70
N ILE A 53 -2.65 -3.15 9.56
CA ILE A 53 -1.96 -1.89 9.80
C ILE A 53 -1.33 -1.97 11.20
N TYR A 54 -0.03 -1.71 11.30
CA TYR A 54 0.69 -1.69 12.58
C TYR A 54 0.94 -0.26 13.04
N SER A 55 0.59 0.04 14.29
CA SER A 55 0.93 1.29 14.95
C SER A 55 1.99 1.04 16.01
N MET A 56 3.15 1.68 15.86
CA MET A 56 4.34 1.37 16.66
C MET A 56 4.25 1.87 18.11
N TYR A 57 3.63 3.02 18.36
CA TYR A 57 3.68 3.64 19.69
C TYR A 57 2.78 2.95 20.72
N ASP A 58 1.67 2.37 20.27
CA ASP A 58 0.74 1.60 21.09
C ASP A 58 0.86 0.08 20.86
N ASN A 59 1.74 -0.34 19.94
CA ASN A 59 1.97 -1.73 19.53
C ASN A 59 0.71 -2.48 19.11
N ASN A 60 -0.27 -1.77 18.52
CA ASN A 60 -1.55 -2.36 18.14
C ASN A 60 -1.63 -2.66 16.65
N TYR A 61 -2.44 -3.67 16.33
CA TYR A 61 -2.87 -3.96 14.97
C TYR A 61 -4.27 -3.41 14.71
N TRP A 62 -4.41 -2.79 13.56
CA TRP A 62 -5.63 -2.16 13.08
C TRP A 62 -6.04 -2.76 11.75
N ARG A 63 -7.34 -2.68 11.47
CA ARG A 63 -7.91 -3.00 10.16
C ARG A 63 -8.06 -1.72 9.35
N LEU A 64 -8.15 -1.86 8.04
CA LEU A 64 -8.54 -0.77 7.16
C LEU A 64 -9.92 -0.23 7.56
N GLY A 65 -10.03 1.09 7.64
CA GLY A 65 -11.29 1.80 7.92
C GLY A 65 -12.12 2.08 6.68
N GLU A 66 -13.05 3.03 6.80
CA GLU A 66 -13.95 3.44 5.72
C GLU A 66 -13.24 4.29 4.65
N ASN A 67 -13.78 4.28 3.42
CA ASN A 67 -13.36 5.21 2.38
C ASN A 67 -13.85 6.62 2.72
N ILE A 68 -12.93 7.59 2.76
CA ILE A 68 -13.21 8.97 3.14
C ILE A 68 -13.23 9.96 1.97
N GLY A 69 -13.08 9.48 0.73
CA GLY A 69 -13.09 10.31 -0.47
C GLY A 69 -12.02 9.93 -1.50
N GLN A 70 -12.12 10.55 -2.68
CA GLN A 70 -11.23 10.29 -3.80
C GLN A 70 -10.02 11.23 -3.79
N ALA A 71 -8.82 10.66 -3.63
CA ALA A 71 -7.55 11.37 -3.76
C ALA A 71 -7.42 12.05 -5.13
N PHE A 72 -6.75 13.20 -5.19
CA PHE A 72 -6.59 14.03 -6.40
C PHE A 72 -7.91 14.47 -7.08
N HIS A 73 -9.04 14.36 -6.38
CA HIS A 73 -10.35 14.76 -6.89
C HIS A 73 -11.12 15.65 -5.90
N ILE A 74 -11.29 15.23 -4.64
CA ILE A 74 -12.12 15.95 -3.65
C ILE A 74 -11.68 17.40 -3.40
N GLY A 75 -10.37 17.68 -3.54
CA GLY A 75 -9.83 19.04 -3.39
C GLY A 75 -10.13 19.98 -4.56
N LYS A 76 -10.46 19.46 -5.75
CA LYS A 76 -10.68 20.30 -6.95
C LYS A 76 -11.89 21.24 -6.81
N THR A 77 -12.85 20.92 -5.95
CA THR A 77 -13.98 21.81 -5.67
C THR A 77 -13.60 23.01 -4.81
N LEU A 78 -12.42 22.95 -4.17
CA LEU A 78 -11.85 24.05 -3.39
C LEU A 78 -11.00 25.00 -4.25
N ASP A 79 -10.63 24.59 -5.47
CA ASP A 79 -9.99 25.45 -6.48
C ASP A 79 -11.01 26.44 -7.09
N ARG A 80 -11.70 27.22 -6.25
CA ARG A 80 -12.20 28.52 -6.70
C ARG A 80 -11.00 29.44 -6.78
N LYS A 81 -10.61 29.78 -8.00
CA LYS A 81 -9.91 31.04 -8.24
C LYS A 81 -10.73 32.13 -7.54
N THR A 82 -10.20 32.66 -6.45
CA THR A 82 -10.60 33.97 -5.94
C THR A 82 -10.46 34.96 -7.10
N GLU A 83 -11.48 35.81 -7.23
CA GLU A 83 -11.64 36.86 -8.24
C GLU A 83 -10.36 37.66 -8.55
#